data_AF-A0AAC9LEX1-F1
#
_entry.id   AF-A0AAC9LEX1-F1
#
_cell.length_a   1.000
_cell.length_b   1.000
_cell.length_c   1.000
_cell.angle_alpha   90.00
_cell.angle_beta   90.00
_cell.angle_gamma   90.00
#
_symmetry.space_group_name_H-M   'P 1'
#
loop_
_entity.id
_entity.type
_entity.pdbx_description
1 polymer ?
#
loop_
_entity_poly.entity_id
_entity_poly.type
_entity_poly.pdbx_seq_one_letter_code
_entity_poly.pdbx_strand_id
1 'polypeptide(L)'
;MRLAGTIRHDGTGGVADDLTEPAGLADWLAENHDLLHDVVDPASFRADEGARSAVVALRAATGALLARSVPGAPSRADAHRLLPVAEAVERINTAAALAPVAPALSWPDDGPPTARRRPVQPDAVTRLAGALAAAAIDFLTGPDRERLRACPAPRCVRYFLQSHGRQEFCKPACGNRARAARHYQRRQLPTEKSAAD
;
A
#
# COMPACT_ATOMS: atom_id res chain seq x y z
N MET A 1 2.66 -1.90 3.14
CA MET A 1 1.52 -2.44 2.35
C MET A 1 0.14 -1.93 2.76
N ARG A 2 -0.17 -1.71 4.05
CA ARG A 2 -1.52 -1.30 4.50
C ARG A 2 -1.99 0.03 3.89
N LEU A 3 -1.09 1.02 3.73
CA LEU A 3 -1.39 2.29 3.07
C LEU A 3 -1.79 2.12 1.59
N ALA A 4 -1.11 1.25 0.83
CA ALA A 4 -1.53 0.94 -0.55
C ALA A 4 -2.88 0.19 -0.58
N GLY A 5 -3.24 -0.49 0.51
CA GLY A 5 -4.46 -1.27 0.67
C GLY A 5 -5.73 -0.46 0.87
N THR A 6 -5.65 0.86 1.12
CA THR A 6 -6.80 1.77 1.17
C THR A 6 -7.42 1.99 -0.22
N ILE A 7 -6.73 1.55 -1.28
CA ILE A 7 -7.30 1.41 -2.61
C ILE A 7 -7.82 -0.02 -2.77
N ARG A 8 -9.11 -0.14 -3.00
CA ARG A 8 -9.82 -1.42 -3.02
C ARG A 8 -10.78 -1.49 -4.20
N HIS A 9 -11.19 -2.71 -4.53
CA HIS A 9 -12.23 -2.92 -5.53
C HIS A 9 -13.59 -2.61 -4.90
N ASP A 10 -14.42 -1.84 -5.59
CA ASP A 10 -15.73 -1.35 -5.11
C ASP A 10 -16.84 -2.42 -5.14
N GLY A 11 -16.67 -3.50 -5.91
CA GLY A 11 -17.65 -4.57 -6.05
C GLY A 11 -18.29 -4.62 -7.45
N THR A 12 -18.37 -3.48 -8.13
CA THR A 12 -19.00 -3.32 -9.45
C THR A 12 -17.98 -3.23 -10.59
N GLY A 13 -16.70 -3.09 -10.26
CA GLY A 13 -15.60 -3.15 -11.23
C GLY A 13 -14.73 -1.90 -11.28
N GLY A 14 -15.04 -0.92 -10.46
CA GLY A 14 -14.21 0.26 -10.24
C GLY A 14 -13.32 0.13 -9.02
N VAL A 15 -12.88 1.29 -8.56
CA VAL A 15 -11.94 1.49 -7.47
C VAL A 15 -12.60 2.34 -6.42
N ALA A 16 -12.64 1.84 -5.19
CA ALA A 16 -12.99 2.62 -4.01
C ALA A 16 -11.70 3.03 -3.28
N ASP A 17 -11.74 4.23 -2.71
CA ASP A 17 -10.63 4.86 -2.01
C ASP A 17 -11.06 5.24 -0.60
N ASP A 18 -10.52 4.54 0.39
CA ASP A 18 -10.86 4.76 1.80
C ASP A 18 -10.30 6.11 2.33
N LEU A 19 -9.42 6.80 1.59
CA LEU A 19 -8.87 8.11 1.95
C LEU A 19 -9.45 9.26 1.12
N THR A 20 -10.67 9.10 0.61
CA THR A 20 -11.36 10.15 -0.15
C THR A 20 -11.61 11.40 0.71
N GLU A 21 -11.93 11.20 1.99
CA GLU A 21 -12.24 12.27 2.96
C GLU A 21 -11.37 12.16 4.22
N PRO A 22 -11.20 13.24 5.00
CA PRO A 22 -10.36 13.20 6.20
C PRO A 22 -10.85 12.22 7.27
N ALA A 23 -12.16 11.96 7.35
CA ALA A 23 -12.74 10.94 8.22
C ALA A 23 -12.16 9.54 7.92
N GLY A 24 -11.97 9.20 6.64
CA GLY A 24 -11.36 7.94 6.25
C GLY A 24 -9.88 7.80 6.64
N LEU A 25 -9.14 8.92 6.73
CA LEU A 25 -7.81 8.92 7.34
C LEU A 25 -7.89 8.63 8.84
N ALA A 26 -8.85 9.23 9.56
CA ALA A 26 -9.03 8.96 10.98
C ALA A 26 -9.34 7.48 11.25
N ASP A 27 -10.26 6.90 10.47
CA ASP A 27 -10.60 5.48 10.56
C ASP A 27 -9.39 4.58 10.27
N TRP A 28 -8.64 4.89 9.20
CA TRP A 28 -7.43 4.15 8.86
C TRP A 28 -6.36 4.24 9.96
N LEU A 29 -6.18 5.40 10.60
CA LEU A 29 -5.26 5.54 11.73
C LEU A 29 -5.70 4.71 12.93
N ALA A 30 -7.00 4.71 13.26
CA ALA A 30 -7.54 3.90 14.34
C ALA A 30 -7.35 2.39 14.10
N GLU A 31 -7.63 1.90 12.89
CA GLU A 31 -7.41 0.49 12.50
C GLU A 31 -5.93 0.07 12.54
N ASN A 32 -5.01 1.04 12.47
CA ASN A 32 -3.57 0.81 12.39
C ASN A 32 -2.82 1.28 13.63
N HIS A 33 -3.52 1.60 14.72
CA HIS A 33 -2.96 2.12 15.96
C HIS A 33 -1.76 1.30 16.45
N ASP A 34 -1.85 -0.02 16.47
CA ASP A 34 -0.77 -0.90 16.95
C ASP A 34 0.56 -0.68 16.22
N LEU A 35 0.52 -0.31 14.94
CA LEU A 35 1.72 -0.02 14.15
C LEU A 35 2.17 1.44 14.21
N LEU A 36 1.30 2.34 14.65
CA LEU A 36 1.49 3.79 14.56
C LEU A 36 1.53 4.49 15.93
N HIS A 37 1.33 3.76 17.03
CA HIS A 37 1.26 4.34 18.39
C HIS A 37 2.52 5.12 18.80
N ASP A 38 3.69 4.74 18.29
CA ASP A 38 4.96 5.46 18.53
C ASP A 38 5.13 6.72 17.66
N VAL A 39 4.27 6.91 16.65
CA VAL A 39 4.36 7.98 15.64
C VAL A 39 3.24 9.00 15.82
N VAL A 40 2.03 8.50 16.07
CA VAL A 40 0.78 9.24 16.14
C VAL A 40 0.10 8.89 17.45
N ASP A 41 -0.17 9.91 18.26
CA ASP A 41 -1.09 9.81 19.38
C ASP A 41 -2.51 10.14 18.87
N PRO A 42 -3.45 9.18 18.89
CA PRO A 42 -4.82 9.40 18.42
C PRO A 42 -5.55 10.53 19.14
N ALA A 43 -5.21 10.80 20.41
CA ALA A 43 -5.88 11.82 21.20
C ALA A 43 -5.50 13.25 20.75
N SER A 44 -4.31 13.41 20.17
CA SER A 44 -3.77 14.71 19.75
C SER A 44 -3.71 14.90 18.23
N PHE A 45 -3.78 13.82 17.45
CA PHE A 45 -3.73 13.90 15.99
C PHE A 45 -5.04 14.38 15.38
N ARG A 46 -4.96 15.40 14.52
CA ARG A 46 -6.09 15.86 13.72
C ARG A 46 -5.95 15.36 12.28
N ALA A 47 -6.83 14.44 11.89
CA ALA A 47 -6.95 14.01 10.51
C ALA A 47 -7.73 15.05 9.70
N ASP A 48 -7.11 16.19 9.43
CA ASP A 48 -7.66 17.23 8.55
C ASP A 48 -7.28 17.01 7.08
N GLU A 49 -7.68 17.94 6.22
CA GLU A 49 -7.40 17.86 4.79
C GLU A 49 -5.89 17.94 4.47
N GLY A 50 -5.11 18.68 5.25
CA GLY A 50 -3.66 18.76 5.10
C GLY A 50 -3.00 17.41 5.39
N ALA A 51 -3.39 16.79 6.51
CA ALA A 51 -2.93 15.45 6.90
C ALA A 51 -3.31 14.40 5.84
N ARG A 52 -4.57 14.41 5.39
CA ARG A 52 -5.06 13.49 4.36
C ARG A 52 -4.30 13.66 3.04
N SER A 53 -4.13 14.90 2.58
CA SER A 53 -3.40 15.20 1.34
C SER A 53 -1.96 14.70 1.40
N ALA A 54 -1.26 14.93 2.52
CA ALA A 54 0.10 14.42 2.72
C ALA A 54 0.18 12.88 2.64
N VAL A 55 -0.74 12.18 3.32
CA VAL A 55 -0.80 10.71 3.31
C VAL A 55 -1.17 10.16 1.92
N VAL A 56 -2.11 10.80 1.22
CA VAL A 56 -2.51 10.41 -0.15
C VAL A 56 -1.35 10.63 -1.13
N ALA A 57 -0.60 11.74 -1.01
CA ALA A 57 0.56 12.01 -1.84
C ALA A 57 1.66 10.94 -1.65
N LEU A 58 1.91 10.51 -0.40
CA LEU A 58 2.83 9.41 -0.14
C LEU A 58 2.31 8.06 -0.61
N ARG A 59 1.01 7.80 -0.51
CA ARG A 59 0.41 6.58 -1.07
C ARG A 59 0.62 6.53 -2.59
N ALA A 60 0.44 7.64 -3.30
CA ALA A 60 0.67 7.71 -4.74
C ALA A 60 2.13 7.44 -5.11
N ALA A 61 3.09 8.06 -4.40
CA ALA A 61 4.51 7.80 -4.59
C ALA A 61 4.88 6.33 -4.29
N THR A 62 4.36 5.78 -3.19
CA THR A 62 4.53 4.38 -2.82
C THR A 62 3.95 3.45 -3.89
N GLY A 63 2.75 3.74 -4.40
CA GLY A 63 2.11 2.98 -5.48
C GLY A 63 2.97 2.90 -6.74
N ALA A 64 3.59 4.02 -7.15
CA ALA A 64 4.51 4.05 -8.30
C ALA A 64 5.76 3.17 -8.10
N LEU A 65 6.32 3.15 -6.89
CA LEU A 65 7.49 2.31 -6.61
C LEU A 65 7.13 0.84 -6.45
N LEU A 66 5.95 0.53 -5.90
CA LEU A 66 5.42 -0.85 -5.87
C LEU A 66 5.17 -1.36 -7.30
N ALA A 67 4.55 -0.54 -8.15
CA ALA A 67 4.34 -0.82 -9.57
C ALA A 67 5.65 -1.12 -10.30
N ARG A 68 6.72 -0.35 -10.01
CA ARG A 68 8.05 -0.58 -10.58
C ARG A 68 8.73 -1.85 -10.05
N SER A 69 8.36 -2.30 -8.86
CA SER A 69 9.02 -3.41 -8.16
C SER A 69 8.43 -4.79 -8.45
N VAL A 70 7.29 -4.87 -9.15
CA VAL A 70 6.70 -6.16 -9.54
C VAL A 70 7.28 -6.66 -10.87
N PRO A 71 7.41 -7.99 -11.07
CA PRO A 71 7.98 -8.57 -12.30
C PRO A 71 7.07 -8.49 -13.54
N GLY A 72 5.87 -7.91 -13.42
CA GLY A 72 4.88 -7.89 -14.48
C GLY A 72 4.10 -6.58 -14.50
N ALA A 73 2.91 -6.59 -15.10
CA ALA A 73 2.06 -5.40 -15.15
C ALA A 73 1.74 -4.90 -13.72
N PRO A 74 1.67 -3.57 -13.52
CA PRO A 74 1.29 -3.00 -12.25
C PRO A 74 -0.15 -3.37 -11.87
N SER A 75 -0.51 -3.09 -10.62
CA SER A 75 -1.91 -3.16 -10.22
C SER A 75 -2.78 -2.28 -11.13
N ARG A 76 -3.99 -2.73 -11.44
CA ARG A 76 -4.94 -1.94 -12.24
C ARG A 76 -5.28 -0.57 -11.64
N ALA A 77 -5.28 -0.45 -10.31
CA ALA A 77 -5.51 0.84 -9.67
C ALA A 77 -4.47 1.88 -10.07
N ASP A 78 -3.26 1.40 -10.37
CA ASP A 78 -2.09 2.23 -10.61
C ASP A 78 -1.80 2.42 -12.10
N ALA A 79 -2.25 1.51 -12.96
CA ALA A 79 -1.89 1.45 -14.39
C ALA A 79 -1.99 2.78 -15.16
N HIS A 80 -2.84 3.71 -14.71
CA HIS A 80 -3.05 5.03 -15.34
C HIS A 80 -2.79 6.22 -14.41
N ARG A 81 -2.19 6.00 -13.24
CA ARG A 81 -2.06 7.01 -12.17
C ARG A 81 -0.64 7.10 -11.60
N LEU A 82 0.35 6.51 -12.28
CA LEU A 82 1.72 6.47 -11.78
C LEU A 82 2.45 7.80 -11.95
N LEU A 83 3.05 8.24 -10.84
CA LEU A 83 4.11 9.24 -10.88
C LEU A 83 5.34 8.68 -11.62
N PRO A 84 6.11 9.54 -12.32
CA PRO A 84 7.46 9.19 -12.72
C PRO A 84 8.27 8.66 -11.53
N VAL A 85 9.06 7.60 -11.76
CA VAL A 85 9.81 6.94 -10.67
C VAL A 85 10.74 7.91 -9.94
N ALA A 86 11.39 8.82 -10.66
CA ALA A 86 12.26 9.82 -10.06
C ALA A 86 11.50 10.74 -9.09
N GLU A 87 10.32 11.22 -9.49
CA GLU A 87 9.45 12.05 -8.65
C GLU A 87 8.94 11.28 -7.42
N ALA A 88 8.56 10.00 -7.59
CA ALA A 88 8.14 9.16 -6.48
C ALA A 88 9.27 8.94 -5.45
N VAL A 89 10.50 8.73 -5.92
CA VAL A 89 11.69 8.62 -5.06
C VAL A 89 11.94 9.94 -4.32
N GLU A 90 11.90 11.07 -5.02
CA GLU A 90 12.11 12.39 -4.42
C GLU A 90 11.08 12.70 -3.32
N ARG A 91 9.79 12.42 -3.57
CA ARG A 91 8.71 12.64 -2.59
C ARG A 91 8.90 11.79 -1.33
N ILE A 92 9.26 10.52 -1.48
CA ILE A 92 9.53 9.64 -0.33
C ILE A 92 10.76 10.11 0.46
N ASN A 93 11.86 10.41 -0.24
CA ASN A 93 13.09 10.85 0.42
C ASN A 93 12.89 12.19 1.14
N THR A 94 12.15 13.12 0.55
CA THR A 94 11.81 14.41 1.15
C THR A 94 11.00 14.22 2.43
N ALA A 95 9.93 13.41 2.38
CA ALA A 95 9.10 13.15 3.56
C ALA A 95 9.90 12.47 4.69
N ALA A 96 10.75 11.48 4.35
CA ALA A 96 11.62 10.83 5.33
C ALA A 96 12.63 11.81 5.97
N ALA A 97 13.21 12.71 5.17
CA ALA A 97 14.16 13.70 5.65
C ALA A 97 13.54 14.73 6.61
N LEU A 98 12.25 15.06 6.43
CA LEU A 98 11.53 16.03 7.27
C LEU A 98 11.14 15.48 8.66
N ALA A 99 11.26 14.16 8.89
CA ALA A 99 10.98 13.52 10.17
C ALA A 99 12.18 12.71 10.70
N PRO A 100 13.30 13.37 11.03
CA PRO A 100 14.45 12.67 11.58
C PRO A 100 14.09 11.96 12.89
N VAL A 101 14.67 10.76 13.06
CA VAL A 101 14.55 9.96 14.28
C VAL A 101 15.90 9.87 14.97
N ALA A 102 15.92 10.05 16.28
CA ALA A 102 17.11 9.93 17.11
C ALA A 102 17.12 8.57 17.85
N PRO A 103 18.28 7.94 18.04
CA PRO A 103 18.41 6.84 18.99
C PRO A 103 18.00 7.28 20.39
N ALA A 104 17.24 6.46 21.09
CA ALA A 104 16.82 6.67 22.47
C ALA A 104 17.01 5.39 23.28
N LEU A 105 17.52 5.53 24.50
CA LEU A 105 17.61 4.45 25.47
C LEU A 105 16.32 4.39 26.28
N SER A 106 15.67 3.23 26.30
CA SER A 106 14.50 2.95 27.14
C SER A 106 14.89 1.88 28.15
N TRP A 107 14.83 2.21 29.43
CA TRP A 107 15.21 1.32 30.53
C TRP A 107 14.00 1.14 31.46
N PRO A 108 13.22 0.05 31.30
CA PRO A 108 12.09 -0.23 32.19
C PRO A 108 12.59 -0.78 33.54
N ASP A 109 11.83 -0.55 34.60
CA ASP A 109 12.20 -0.99 35.97
C ASP A 109 12.25 -2.51 36.11
N ASP A 110 11.47 -3.23 35.30
CA ASP A 110 11.30 -4.69 35.34
C ASP A 110 12.02 -5.44 34.21
N GLY A 111 12.99 -4.81 33.53
CA GLY A 111 13.63 -5.45 32.38
C GLY A 111 14.97 -4.85 31.94
N PRO A 112 15.63 -5.50 30.95
CA PRO A 112 16.86 -4.99 30.38
C PRO A 112 16.64 -3.71 29.53
N PRO A 113 17.67 -2.87 29.35
CA PRO A 113 17.57 -1.70 28.50
C PRO A 113 17.32 -2.09 27.03
N THR A 114 16.57 -1.25 26.33
CA THR A 114 16.23 -1.40 24.92
C THR A 114 16.59 -0.13 24.14
N ALA A 115 17.10 -0.29 22.92
CA ALA A 115 17.27 0.81 21.99
C ALA A 115 15.95 1.05 21.25
N ARG A 116 15.49 2.30 21.22
CA ARG A 116 14.32 2.75 20.45
C ARG A 116 14.72 3.88 19.53
N ARG A 117 13.89 4.16 18.53
CA ARG A 117 14.00 5.36 17.71
C ARG A 117 12.91 6.33 18.14
N ARG A 118 13.30 7.54 18.56
CA ARG A 118 12.38 8.59 18.96
C ARG A 118 12.23 9.62 17.84
N PRO A 119 11.01 9.96 17.41
CA PRO A 119 10.79 11.08 16.52
C PRO A 119 11.31 12.39 17.14
N VAL A 120 12.03 13.19 16.37
CA VAL A 120 12.51 14.53 16.79
C VAL A 120 11.54 15.62 16.35
N GLN A 121 10.83 15.40 15.25
CA GLN A 121 9.90 16.35 14.64
C GLN A 121 8.66 16.59 15.53
N PRO A 122 8.38 17.82 16.00
CA PRO A 122 7.19 18.12 16.81
C PRO A 122 5.87 18.12 16.02
N ASP A 123 5.89 18.39 14.71
CA ASP A 123 4.67 18.34 13.90
C ASP A 123 4.19 16.91 13.64
N ALA A 124 2.95 16.61 14.03
CA ALA A 124 2.41 15.25 13.99
C ALA A 124 2.16 14.74 12.57
N VAL A 125 1.75 15.62 11.65
CA VAL A 125 1.52 15.26 10.24
C VAL A 125 2.84 14.93 9.56
N THR A 126 3.87 15.75 9.77
CA THR A 126 5.22 15.53 9.24
C THR A 126 5.82 14.23 9.83
N ARG A 127 5.64 13.96 11.13
CA ARG A 127 6.04 12.67 11.72
C ARG A 127 5.37 11.48 11.05
N LEU A 128 4.04 11.53 10.87
CA LEU A 128 3.30 10.45 10.21
C LEU A 128 3.80 10.24 8.78
N ALA A 129 3.92 11.31 8.00
CA ALA A 129 4.40 11.25 6.63
C ALA A 129 5.82 10.64 6.57
N GLY A 130 6.74 11.11 7.40
CA GLY A 130 8.10 10.59 7.41
C GLY A 130 8.20 9.14 7.89
N ALA A 131 7.38 8.71 8.86
CA ALA A 131 7.32 7.31 9.28
C ALA A 131 6.79 6.40 8.16
N LEU A 132 5.75 6.83 7.43
CA LEU A 132 5.24 6.09 6.28
C LEU A 132 6.27 6.02 5.14
N ALA A 133 7.00 7.11 4.90
CA ALA A 133 8.07 7.17 3.93
C ALA A 133 9.24 6.22 4.31
N ALA A 134 9.67 6.24 5.57
CA ALA A 134 10.69 5.33 6.09
C ALA A 134 10.26 3.86 5.94
N ALA A 135 9.02 3.53 6.31
CA ALA A 135 8.48 2.18 6.13
C ALA A 135 8.41 1.75 4.65
N ALA A 136 8.15 2.69 3.72
CA ALA A 136 8.20 2.41 2.30
C ALA A 136 9.63 2.15 1.82
N ILE A 137 10.63 2.93 2.30
CA ILE A 137 12.06 2.70 2.01
C ILE A 137 12.49 1.33 2.51
N ASP A 138 12.21 1.00 3.77
CA ASP A 138 12.57 -0.28 4.38
C ASP A 138 11.94 -1.45 3.61
N PHE A 139 10.69 -1.32 3.20
CA PHE A 139 10.01 -2.32 2.39
C PHE A 139 10.66 -2.50 1.00
N LEU A 140 10.95 -1.39 0.32
CA LEU A 140 11.49 -1.39 -1.06
C LEU A 140 12.96 -1.77 -1.13
N THR A 141 13.68 -1.70 -0.01
CA THR A 141 15.09 -2.11 0.09
C THR A 141 15.27 -3.45 0.79
N GLY A 142 14.21 -3.94 1.45
CA GLY A 142 14.20 -5.20 2.18
C GLY A 142 13.86 -6.44 1.34
N PRO A 143 13.95 -7.63 1.95
CA PRO A 143 13.75 -8.91 1.27
C PRO A 143 12.31 -9.12 0.78
N ASP A 144 11.32 -8.51 1.43
CA ASP A 144 9.91 -8.63 1.04
C ASP A 144 9.62 -8.03 -0.34
N ARG A 145 10.46 -7.11 -0.84
CA ARG A 145 10.37 -6.59 -2.21
C ARG A 145 10.31 -7.72 -3.23
N GLU A 146 11.16 -8.74 -3.08
CA GLU A 146 11.27 -9.83 -4.06
C GLU A 146 10.02 -10.72 -4.11
N ARG A 147 9.24 -10.69 -3.02
CA ARG A 147 7.97 -11.41 -2.87
C ARG A 147 6.78 -10.58 -3.33
N LEU A 148 6.96 -9.30 -3.65
CA LEU A 148 5.88 -8.41 -4.08
C LEU A 148 5.32 -8.85 -5.44
N ARG A 149 4.00 -8.93 -5.54
CA ARG A 149 3.27 -9.27 -6.77
C ARG A 149 2.05 -8.36 -6.92
N ALA A 150 1.70 -8.03 -8.16
CA ALA A 150 0.36 -7.52 -8.49
C ALA A 150 -0.59 -8.70 -8.69
N CYS A 151 -1.81 -8.64 -8.15
CA CYS A 151 -2.76 -9.73 -8.32
C CYS A 151 -3.34 -9.75 -9.74
N PRO A 152 -3.16 -10.84 -10.52
CA PRO A 152 -3.59 -10.90 -11.92
C PRO A 152 -5.09 -11.16 -12.08
N ALA A 153 -5.84 -11.36 -10.99
CA ALA A 153 -7.27 -11.66 -11.07
C ALA A 153 -8.04 -10.51 -11.74
N PRO A 154 -9.07 -10.82 -12.56
CA PRO A 154 -9.96 -9.81 -13.11
C PRO A 154 -10.53 -8.92 -12.01
N ARG A 155 -10.60 -7.63 -12.31
CA ARG A 155 -10.96 -6.50 -11.43
C ARG A 155 -10.18 -6.36 -10.10
N CYS A 156 -9.18 -7.19 -9.80
CA CYS A 156 -8.32 -6.96 -8.64
C CYS A 156 -7.41 -5.73 -8.82
N VAL A 157 -7.18 -5.02 -7.71
CA VAL A 157 -6.40 -3.78 -7.62
C VAL A 157 -5.32 -3.85 -6.52
N ARG A 158 -5.04 -5.04 -5.99
CA ARG A 158 -4.12 -5.22 -4.86
C ARG A 158 -2.76 -5.69 -5.33
N TYR A 159 -1.72 -5.14 -4.72
CA TYR A 159 -0.46 -5.85 -4.54
C TYR A 159 -0.55 -6.79 -3.34
N PHE A 160 0.28 -7.82 -3.32
CA PHE A 160 0.41 -8.75 -2.21
C PHE A 160 1.83 -9.29 -2.10
N LEU A 161 2.18 -9.80 -0.92
CA LEU A 161 3.40 -10.56 -0.71
C LEU A 161 3.12 -12.05 -0.94
N GLN A 162 3.88 -12.65 -1.84
CA GLN A 162 3.81 -14.07 -2.12
C GLN A 162 4.31 -14.84 -0.88
N SER A 163 3.44 -15.67 -0.28
CA SER A 163 3.77 -16.49 0.88
C SER A 163 4.51 -17.78 0.49
N HIS A 164 4.23 -18.32 -0.69
CA HIS A 164 4.88 -19.50 -1.26
C HIS A 164 4.89 -19.45 -2.79
N GLY A 165 5.85 -20.12 -3.44
CA GLY A 165 6.08 -20.00 -4.90
C GLY A 165 4.88 -20.31 -5.80
N ARG A 166 3.92 -21.11 -5.33
CA ARG A 166 2.68 -21.44 -6.06
C ARG A 166 1.54 -20.42 -5.88
N GLN A 167 1.70 -19.39 -5.04
CA GLN A 167 0.63 -18.41 -4.82
C GLN A 167 0.59 -17.41 -5.97
N GLU A 168 -0.40 -17.55 -6.85
CA GLU A 168 -0.62 -16.64 -7.98
C GLU A 168 -1.54 -15.47 -7.67
N PHE A 169 -2.40 -15.59 -6.65
CA PHE A 169 -3.46 -14.63 -6.35
C PHE A 169 -3.38 -14.15 -4.90
N CYS A 170 -3.76 -12.88 -4.66
CA CYS A 170 -3.72 -12.29 -3.32
C CYS A 170 -4.68 -12.95 -2.30
N LYS A 171 -5.72 -13.65 -2.77
CA LYS A 171 -6.64 -14.44 -1.93
C LYS A 171 -7.38 -15.51 -2.75
N PRO A 172 -7.92 -16.58 -2.15
CA PRO A 172 -8.64 -17.64 -2.86
C PRO A 172 -9.80 -17.13 -3.75
N ALA A 173 -10.56 -16.14 -3.28
CA ALA A 173 -11.65 -15.53 -4.03
C ALA A 173 -11.18 -14.89 -5.36
N CYS A 174 -9.94 -14.40 -5.44
CA CYS A 174 -9.36 -13.87 -6.67
C CYS A 174 -9.09 -14.99 -7.69
N GLY A 175 -8.64 -16.17 -7.23
CA GLY A 175 -8.48 -17.34 -8.08
C GLY A 175 -9.82 -17.87 -8.62
N ASN A 176 -10.87 -17.90 -7.79
CA ASN A 176 -12.23 -18.23 -8.23
C ASN A 176 -12.71 -17.29 -9.35
N ARG A 177 -12.51 -15.98 -9.17
CA ARG A 177 -12.89 -14.97 -10.18
C ARG A 177 -12.12 -15.13 -11.49
N ALA A 178 -10.82 -15.44 -11.42
CA ALA A 178 -10.01 -15.72 -12.61
C ALA A 178 -10.51 -16.97 -13.37
N ARG A 179 -10.87 -18.04 -12.66
CA ARG A 179 -11.48 -19.24 -13.28
C ARG A 179 -12.82 -18.94 -13.94
N ALA A 180 -13.70 -18.21 -13.26
CA ALA A 180 -15.01 -17.82 -13.79
C ALA A 180 -14.86 -16.99 -15.07
N ALA A 181 -13.98 -15.99 -15.08
CA ALA A 181 -13.75 -15.15 -16.26
C ALA A 181 -13.27 -15.96 -17.48
N ARG A 182 -12.34 -16.90 -17.29
CA ARG A 182 -11.87 -17.80 -18.37
C ARG A 182 -13.00 -18.68 -18.91
N HIS A 183 -13.89 -19.17 -18.04
CA HIS A 183 -15.06 -19.95 -18.46
C HIS A 183 -16.04 -19.11 -19.29
N TYR A 184 -16.34 -17.87 -18.87
CA TYR A 184 -17.19 -16.97 -19.66
C TYR A 184 -16.58 -16.60 -21.01
N GLN A 185 -15.27 -16.30 -21.06
CA GLN A 185 -14.57 -16.02 -22.32
C GLN A 185 -14.66 -17.20 -23.30
N ARG A 186 -14.48 -18.44 -22.83
CA ARG A 186 -14.64 -19.64 -23.67
C ARG A 186 -16.06 -19.85 -24.17
N ARG A 187 -17.08 -19.44 -23.42
CA ARG A 187 -18.49 -19.54 -23.83
C ARG A 187 -18.94 -18.40 -24.75
N GLN A 188 -18.22 -17.28 -24.76
CA GLN A 188 -18.51 -16.11 -25.59
C GLN A 188 -17.76 -16.12 -26.93
N LEU A 189 -16.74 -16.96 -27.09
CA LEU A 189 -16.18 -17.26 -28.41
C LEU A 189 -17.25 -18.05 -29.19
N PRO A 190 -17.79 -17.52 -30.31
CA PRO A 190 -18.67 -18.30 -31.16
C PRO A 190 -17.91 -19.56 -31.57
N THR A 191 -18.51 -20.72 -31.36
CA THR A 191 -18.08 -21.92 -32.08
C THR A 191 -18.29 -21.60 -33.55
N GLU A 192 -17.23 -21.24 -34.28
CA GLU A 192 -17.24 -21.28 -35.74
C GLU A 192 -17.60 -22.72 -36.11
N LYS A 193 -18.89 -22.96 -36.37
CA LYS A 193 -19.33 -24.17 -37.05
C LYS A 193 -18.66 -24.13 -38.41
N SER A 194 -17.68 -25.00 -38.58
CA SER A 194 -17.15 -25.38 -39.89
C SER A 194 -18.33 -25.78 -40.77
N ALA A 195 -18.74 -24.85 -41.65
CA ALA A 195 -19.49 -25.17 -42.85
C ALA A 195 -18.43 -25.33 -43.94
N ALA A 196 -18.10 -26.57 -44.25
CA ALA A 196 -17.43 -26.94 -45.49
C ALA A 196 -18.01 -28.31 -45.86
N ASP A 197 -18.90 -28.22 -46.85
CA ASP A 197 -19.44 -29.19 -47.81
C ASP A 197 -19.02 -30.66 -47.73
#